data_AF-A0A9W8V2S0-F1
#
_entry.id   AF-A0A9W8V2S0-F1
#
_cell.length_a   1.000
_cell.length_b   1.000
_cell.length_c   1.000
_cell.angle_alpha   90.00
_cell.angle_beta   90.00
_cell.angle_gamma   90.00
#
_symmetry.space_group_name_H-M   'P 1'
#
loop_
_entity.id
_entity.type
_entity.pdbx_description
1 polymer ?
#
loop_
_entity_poly.entity_id
_entity_poly.type
_entity_poly.pdbx_seq_one_letter_code
_entity_poly.pdbx_strand_id
1 'polypeptide(L)'
;MPRELLAFTSKEETRKRRKLSWEETSAFGFHAGFTGAALGLKTLQWQLAHPGEKLPSVGTFTDGRGYYLNEEELVNQIREDLASAEKALGRKPTAMVLGALGRCGRGAVDLFLKAGIPEENITRWDIQETQAREGPYEEIAQHDIFLNAIYLSKPIPPFVNDELLSQPGRKLSVVIDVSCDTTNPHNPIPIYSINTTFDDPTVPVTVKDDQNTSPLSVISIDHLPSMLPREASEAFSEGLKESLLTLNERKTSRVWADAEKLFNEKVALLPEDLRTKEV
;
A
#
# COMPACT_ATOMS: atom_id res chain seq x y z
N MET A 1 24.76 41.35 28.58
CA MET A 1 25.92 41.13 27.69
C MET A 1 27.17 41.22 28.55
N PRO A 2 28.17 40.31 28.44
CA PRO A 2 28.30 39.08 27.64
C PRO A 2 28.58 37.85 28.56
N ARG A 3 28.79 36.58 28.17
CA ARG A 3 28.69 35.76 26.94
C ARG A 3 28.84 34.28 27.37
N GLU A 4 28.09 33.42 26.67
CA GLU A 4 28.51 32.12 26.13
C GLU A 4 29.17 31.07 27.05
N LEU A 5 28.41 29.99 27.33
CA LEU A 5 28.93 28.64 27.17
C LEU A 5 27.93 27.85 26.31
N LEU A 6 28.14 27.92 24.99
CA LEU A 6 27.47 27.11 23.98
C LEU A 6 27.87 25.65 24.19
N ALA A 7 26.94 24.82 24.65
CA ALA A 7 27.05 23.37 24.54
C ALA A 7 26.92 22.98 23.06
N PHE A 8 28.07 22.83 22.40
CA PHE A 8 28.16 22.13 21.11
C PHE A 8 27.96 20.63 21.36
N THR A 9 26.71 20.18 21.45
CA THR A 9 26.40 18.77 21.15
C THR A 9 26.31 18.66 19.64
N SER A 10 27.22 17.89 19.03
CA SER A 10 27.30 17.72 17.58
C SER A 10 25.98 17.17 17.02
N LYS A 11 25.60 17.60 15.81
CA LYS A 11 24.41 17.10 15.09
C LYS A 11 24.37 15.57 14.95
N GLU A 12 25.51 14.91 15.12
CA GLU A 12 25.68 13.47 15.02
C GLU A 12 25.16 12.73 16.27
N GLU A 13 25.24 13.35 17.44
CA GLU A 13 24.78 12.80 18.71
C GLU A 13 23.26 12.95 18.89
N THR A 14 22.69 14.04 18.37
CA THR A 14 21.25 14.23 18.23
C THR A 14 20.64 13.27 17.21
N ARG A 15 21.42 12.85 16.19
CA ARG A 15 20.99 11.84 15.19
C ARG A 15 20.99 10.43 15.77
N LYS A 16 21.89 10.11 16.71
CA LYS A 16 21.88 8.82 17.44
C LYS A 16 20.75 8.71 18.46
N ARG A 17 20.34 9.80 19.12
CA ARG A 17 19.26 9.79 20.13
C ARG A 17 17.83 9.70 19.57
N ARG A 18 17.65 9.81 18.24
CA ARG A 18 16.35 9.62 17.56
C ARG A 18 16.11 8.21 17.01
N LYS A 19 16.93 7.21 17.37
CA LYS A 19 16.85 5.83 16.84
C LYS A 19 16.05 4.82 17.68
N LEU A 20 15.19 5.28 18.59
CA LEU A 20 14.14 4.45 19.19
C LEU A 20 12.81 5.24 19.21
N SER A 21 12.42 5.83 18.07
CA SER A 21 11.00 6.02 17.77
C SER A 21 10.46 4.67 17.33
N TRP A 22 9.26 4.34 17.78
CA TRP A 22 8.50 3.14 17.43
C TRP A 22 8.06 3.09 15.96
N GLU A 23 8.83 3.67 15.03
CA GLU A 23 8.57 3.60 13.59
C GLU A 23 8.92 2.19 13.08
N GLU A 24 8.08 1.24 13.51
CA GLU A 24 7.97 -0.18 13.22
C GLU A 24 9.31 -0.83 12.84
N THR A 25 9.95 -1.43 13.85
CA THR A 25 11.24 -2.14 13.81
C THR A 25 11.37 -3.15 12.68
N SER A 26 10.29 -3.59 12.04
CA SER A 26 10.32 -4.13 10.69
C SER A 26 8.89 -4.22 10.16
N ALA A 27 8.63 -3.82 8.92
CA ALA A 27 7.30 -3.90 8.33
C ALA A 27 7.38 -4.08 6.82
N PHE A 28 6.31 -4.65 6.24
CA PHE A 28 6.25 -4.98 4.82
C PHE A 28 5.75 -3.84 3.92
N GLY A 29 5.56 -2.64 4.48
CA GLY A 29 4.87 -1.54 3.81
C GLY A 29 5.42 -1.20 2.42
N PHE A 30 6.75 -1.15 2.24
CA PHE A 30 7.35 -0.85 0.93
C PHE A 30 6.92 -1.87 -0.14
N HIS A 31 7.08 -3.16 0.15
CA HIS A 31 6.73 -4.21 -0.80
C HIS A 31 5.23 -4.34 -1.01
N ALA A 32 4.39 -3.98 -0.03
CA ALA A 32 2.94 -3.91 -0.21
C ALA A 32 2.56 -2.88 -1.29
N GLY A 33 3.12 -1.67 -1.22
CA GLY A 33 2.89 -0.65 -2.24
C GLY A 33 3.50 -1.01 -3.60
N PHE A 34 4.71 -1.56 -3.60
CA PHE A 34 5.43 -1.98 -4.81
C PHE A 34 4.65 -3.03 -5.60
N THR A 35 4.23 -4.11 -4.93
CA THR A 35 3.45 -5.19 -5.54
C THR A 35 2.00 -4.77 -5.84
N GLY A 36 1.38 -3.94 -5.00
CA GLY A 36 0.07 -3.35 -5.27
C GLY A 36 0.03 -2.52 -6.55
N ALA A 37 1.02 -1.65 -6.76
CA ALA A 37 1.16 -0.87 -7.98
C ALA A 37 1.39 -1.76 -9.22
N ALA A 38 2.06 -2.91 -9.05
CA ALA A 38 2.36 -3.84 -10.14
C ALA A 38 1.09 -4.54 -10.61
N LEU A 39 0.31 -5.03 -9.66
CA LEU A 39 -0.98 -5.62 -9.94
C LEU A 39 -1.97 -4.58 -10.49
N GLY A 40 -1.84 -3.32 -10.07
CA GLY A 40 -2.57 -2.18 -10.63
C GLY A 40 -2.32 -1.98 -12.13
N LEU A 41 -1.04 -1.91 -12.52
CA LEU A 41 -0.64 -1.81 -13.94
C LEU A 41 -1.05 -3.04 -14.74
N LYS A 42 -0.86 -4.23 -14.18
CA LYS A 42 -1.30 -5.50 -14.78
C LYS A 42 -2.80 -5.49 -15.06
N THR A 43 -3.60 -5.01 -14.11
CA THR A 43 -5.05 -4.91 -14.23
C THR A 43 -5.44 -3.93 -15.33
N LEU A 44 -4.84 -2.73 -15.36
CA LEU A 44 -5.11 -1.74 -16.39
C LEU A 44 -4.80 -2.30 -17.78
N GLN A 45 -3.63 -2.92 -17.95
CA GLN A 45 -3.25 -3.56 -19.20
C GLN A 45 -4.25 -4.65 -19.59
N TRP A 46 -4.65 -5.51 -18.65
CA TRP A 46 -5.56 -6.60 -18.91
C TRP A 46 -6.94 -6.10 -19.38
N GLN A 47 -7.50 -5.11 -18.68
CA GLN A 47 -8.79 -4.48 -19.05
C GLN A 47 -8.77 -3.91 -20.47
N LEU A 48 -7.64 -3.33 -20.90
CA LEU A 48 -7.47 -2.78 -22.24
C LEU A 48 -7.33 -3.87 -23.31
N ALA A 49 -6.65 -4.98 -22.99
CA ALA A 49 -6.40 -6.08 -23.92
C ALA A 49 -7.55 -7.09 -24.02
N HIS A 50 -8.33 -7.26 -22.95
CA HIS A 50 -9.40 -8.26 -22.83
C HIS A 50 -10.70 -7.62 -22.30
N PRO A 51 -11.38 -6.79 -23.11
CA PRO A 51 -12.58 -6.08 -22.66
C PRO A 51 -13.68 -7.04 -22.18
N GLY A 52 -14.19 -6.81 -20.96
CA GLY A 52 -15.22 -7.63 -20.34
C GLY A 52 -14.70 -8.86 -19.60
N GLU A 53 -13.40 -9.14 -19.65
CA GLU A 53 -12.79 -10.24 -18.89
C GLU A 53 -12.16 -9.73 -17.59
N LYS A 54 -12.36 -10.50 -16.51
CA LYS A 54 -11.72 -10.25 -15.23
C LYS A 54 -10.23 -10.64 -15.31
N LEU A 55 -9.37 -9.93 -14.59
CA LEU A 55 -7.97 -10.34 -14.44
C LEU A 55 -7.92 -11.77 -13.84
N PRO A 56 -7.24 -12.74 -14.48
CA PRO A 56 -7.11 -14.08 -13.95
C PRO A 56 -6.20 -14.10 -12.70
N SER A 57 -6.09 -15.27 -12.06
CA SER A 57 -5.21 -15.44 -10.90
C SER A 57 -3.78 -14.99 -11.18
N VAL A 58 -3.07 -14.53 -10.15
CA VAL A 58 -1.65 -14.19 -10.24
C VAL A 58 -0.82 -15.36 -10.75
N GLY A 59 -1.21 -16.60 -10.40
CA GLY A 59 -0.61 -17.82 -10.94
C GLY A 59 -0.61 -17.88 -12.47
N THR A 60 -1.64 -17.35 -13.12
CA THR A 60 -1.78 -17.40 -14.58
C THR A 60 -0.66 -16.67 -15.33
N PHE A 61 -0.14 -15.59 -14.75
CA PHE A 61 0.95 -14.79 -15.33
C PHE A 61 2.27 -14.91 -14.55
N THR A 62 2.40 -15.91 -13.67
CA THR A 62 3.62 -16.22 -12.92
C THR A 62 3.96 -17.73 -13.01
N ASP A 63 3.69 -18.34 -14.16
CA ASP A 63 3.89 -19.77 -14.44
C ASP A 63 3.33 -20.72 -13.36
N GLY A 64 2.17 -20.40 -12.81
CA GLY A 64 1.47 -21.17 -11.78
C GLY A 64 1.98 -20.95 -10.35
N ARG A 65 2.94 -20.05 -10.11
CA ARG A 65 3.52 -19.82 -8.77
C ARG A 65 2.62 -19.00 -7.86
N GLY A 66 1.96 -17.98 -8.40
CA GLY A 66 1.26 -16.97 -7.60
C GLY A 66 2.17 -15.92 -6.97
N TYR A 67 3.45 -15.88 -7.37
CA TYR A 67 4.46 -14.92 -6.91
C TYR A 67 5.63 -14.84 -7.92
N TYR A 68 6.42 -13.76 -7.82
CA TYR A 68 7.64 -13.55 -8.62
C TYR A 68 8.90 -13.99 -7.86
N LEU A 69 9.90 -14.52 -8.56
CA LEU A 69 11.14 -15.03 -7.94
C LEU A 69 12.06 -13.92 -7.43
N ASN A 70 11.98 -12.74 -8.05
CA ASN A 70 12.74 -11.54 -7.72
C ASN A 70 12.12 -10.30 -8.36
N GLU A 71 12.62 -9.13 -7.97
CA GLU A 71 12.12 -7.83 -8.44
C GLU A 71 12.30 -7.66 -9.95
N GLU A 72 13.39 -8.16 -10.52
CA GLU A 72 13.71 -8.04 -11.94
C GLU A 72 12.66 -8.73 -12.81
N GLU A 73 12.26 -9.96 -12.45
CA GLU A 73 11.19 -10.70 -13.13
C GLU A 73 9.87 -9.91 -13.14
N LEU A 74 9.48 -9.40 -11.96
CA LEU A 74 8.26 -8.60 -11.80
C LEU A 74 8.32 -7.34 -12.66
N VAL A 75 9.39 -6.55 -12.52
CA VAL A 75 9.51 -5.26 -13.22
C VAL A 75 9.58 -5.45 -14.74
N ASN A 76 10.27 -6.48 -15.22
CA ASN A 76 10.36 -6.75 -16.67
C ASN A 76 8.99 -7.09 -17.26
N GLN A 77 8.20 -7.93 -16.59
CA GLN A 77 6.83 -8.21 -17.03
C GLN A 77 5.96 -6.95 -17.03
N ILE A 78 6.03 -6.15 -15.96
CA ILE A 78 5.22 -4.92 -15.85
C ILE A 78 5.64 -3.86 -16.87
N ARG A 79 6.90 -3.82 -17.31
CA ARG A 79 7.33 -2.96 -18.44
C ARG A 79 6.67 -3.35 -19.75
N GLU A 80 6.56 -4.65 -20.03
CA GLU A 80 5.86 -5.16 -21.22
C GLU A 80 4.36 -4.83 -21.14
N ASP A 81 3.76 -5.02 -19.97
CA ASP A 81 2.37 -4.68 -19.73
C ASP A 81 2.12 -3.17 -19.92
N LEU A 82 3.00 -2.32 -19.40
CA LEU A 82 2.93 -0.86 -19.58
C LEU A 82 3.03 -0.47 -21.05
N ALA A 83 3.95 -1.06 -21.82
CA ALA A 83 4.11 -0.77 -23.24
C ALA A 83 2.84 -1.14 -24.04
N SER A 84 2.20 -2.25 -23.67
CA SER A 84 0.92 -2.68 -24.24
C SER A 84 -0.21 -1.72 -23.90
N ALA A 85 -0.32 -1.32 -22.62
CA ALA A 85 -1.30 -0.33 -22.17
C ALA A 85 -1.09 1.04 -22.84
N GLU A 86 0.16 1.49 -22.98
CA GLU A 86 0.51 2.75 -23.65
C GLU A 86 0.04 2.75 -25.12
N LYS A 87 0.27 1.64 -25.83
CA LYS A 87 -0.19 1.48 -27.21
C LYS A 87 -1.72 1.53 -27.31
N ALA A 88 -2.43 0.90 -26.40
CA ALA A 88 -3.89 0.89 -26.38
C ALA A 88 -4.50 2.26 -26.02
N LEU A 89 -3.88 2.98 -25.07
CA LEU A 89 -4.32 4.31 -24.64
C LEU A 89 -3.88 5.44 -25.60
N GLY A 90 -2.85 5.21 -26.42
CA GLY A 90 -2.20 6.25 -27.23
C GLY A 90 -1.37 7.24 -26.40
N ARG A 91 -1.14 6.94 -25.12
CA ARG A 91 -0.35 7.72 -24.16
C ARG A 91 0.09 6.83 -23.01
N LYS A 92 1.10 7.24 -22.25
CA LYS A 92 1.40 6.58 -20.98
C LYS A 92 0.26 6.76 -19.97
N PRO A 93 -0.05 5.73 -19.16
CA PRO A 93 -0.97 5.85 -18.04
C PRO A 93 -0.55 6.93 -17.04
N THR A 94 -1.52 7.46 -16.29
CA THR A 94 -1.31 8.31 -15.12
C THR A 94 -1.69 7.55 -13.85
N ALA A 95 -0.95 7.79 -12.77
CA ALA A 95 -1.17 7.15 -11.48
C ALA A 95 -1.23 8.20 -10.37
N MET A 96 -2.14 8.01 -9.43
CA MET A 96 -2.23 8.81 -8.21
C MET A 96 -1.94 7.92 -7.00
N VAL A 97 -1.00 8.35 -6.16
CA VAL A 97 -0.64 7.65 -4.92
C VAL A 97 -0.99 8.56 -3.74
N LEU A 98 -1.93 8.11 -2.91
CA LEU A 98 -2.28 8.77 -1.66
C LEU A 98 -1.56 8.10 -0.49
N GLY A 99 -0.84 8.87 0.33
CA GLY A 99 0.11 8.36 1.33
C GLY A 99 1.52 8.18 0.75
N ALA A 100 1.87 9.02 -0.24
CA ALA A 100 3.10 8.91 -1.02
C ALA A 100 4.38 9.07 -0.18
N LEU A 101 4.33 9.75 0.98
CA LEU A 101 5.48 9.92 1.86
C LEU A 101 5.72 8.71 2.76
N GLY A 102 4.75 7.81 2.91
CA GLY A 102 4.87 6.58 3.69
C GLY A 102 5.71 5.49 3.01
N ARG A 103 6.03 4.40 3.74
CA ARG A 103 6.75 3.24 3.16
C ARG A 103 6.02 2.67 1.96
N CYS A 104 4.71 2.46 2.10
CA CYS A 104 3.87 1.91 1.05
C CYS A 104 3.79 2.82 -0.18
N GLY A 105 3.45 4.11 0.00
CA GLY A 105 3.43 5.05 -1.10
C GLY A 105 4.77 5.16 -1.84
N ARG A 106 5.91 5.16 -1.12
CA ARG A 106 7.23 5.12 -1.75
C ARG A 106 7.48 3.86 -2.58
N GLY A 107 7.05 2.70 -2.11
CA GLY A 107 7.14 1.45 -2.88
C GLY A 107 6.30 1.48 -4.15
N ALA A 108 5.07 2.01 -4.07
CA ALA A 108 4.21 2.18 -5.25
C ALA A 108 4.83 3.11 -6.29
N VAL A 109 5.32 4.27 -5.86
CA VAL A 109 6.01 5.24 -6.72
C VAL A 109 7.26 4.62 -7.35
N ASP A 110 8.08 3.92 -6.58
CA ASP A 110 9.30 3.27 -7.07
C ASP A 110 8.99 2.25 -8.18
N LEU A 111 7.95 1.43 -8.00
CA LEU A 111 7.51 0.54 -9.06
C LEU A 111 7.04 1.33 -10.30
N PHE A 112 6.15 2.31 -10.16
CA PHE A 112 5.64 3.04 -11.33
C PHE A 112 6.79 3.65 -12.16
N LEU A 113 7.80 4.21 -11.49
CA LEU A 113 9.01 4.72 -12.13
C LEU A 113 9.83 3.60 -12.79
N LYS A 114 10.08 2.49 -12.10
CA LYS A 114 10.82 1.33 -12.63
C LYS A 114 10.12 0.69 -13.83
N ALA A 115 8.79 0.68 -13.84
CA ALA A 115 7.95 0.23 -14.95
C ALA A 115 8.04 1.17 -16.16
N GLY A 116 8.33 2.46 -15.94
CA GLY A 116 8.50 3.46 -16.99
C GLY A 116 7.34 4.44 -17.14
N ILE A 117 6.50 4.61 -16.11
CA ILE A 117 5.62 5.77 -16.00
C ILE A 117 6.51 6.99 -15.69
N PRO A 118 6.40 8.09 -16.45
CA PRO A 118 7.23 9.25 -16.22
C PRO A 118 6.78 9.99 -14.96
N GLU A 119 7.72 10.69 -14.31
CA GLU A 119 7.50 11.38 -13.03
C GLU A 119 6.28 12.30 -13.08
N GLU A 120 6.10 13.04 -14.18
CA GLU A 120 4.99 13.98 -14.40
C GLU A 120 3.60 13.31 -14.49
N ASN A 121 3.55 11.99 -14.71
CA ASN A 121 2.31 11.22 -14.74
C ASN A 121 1.96 10.60 -13.36
N ILE A 122 2.80 10.82 -12.34
CA ILE A 122 2.61 10.29 -10.99
C ILE A 122 2.25 11.42 -10.03
N THR A 123 0.97 11.52 -9.68
CA THR A 123 0.53 12.47 -8.64
C THR A 123 0.76 11.85 -7.26
N ARG A 124 1.53 12.55 -6.41
CA ARG A 124 1.88 12.12 -5.06
C ARG A 124 1.16 12.99 -4.04
N TRP A 125 0.19 12.41 -3.36
CA TRP A 125 -0.55 13.08 -2.30
C TRP A 125 -0.25 12.46 -0.94
N ASP A 126 -0.40 13.26 0.10
CA ASP A 126 -0.33 12.83 1.48
C ASP A 126 -1.38 13.59 2.32
N ILE A 127 -1.18 13.63 3.63
CA ILE A 127 -2.13 14.23 4.57
C ILE A 127 -2.38 15.73 4.32
N GLN A 128 -1.41 16.45 3.74
CA GLN A 128 -1.54 17.89 3.52
C GLN A 128 -2.61 18.22 2.47
N GLU A 129 -2.61 17.47 1.36
CA GLU A 129 -3.56 17.64 0.28
C GLU A 129 -4.97 17.22 0.71
N THR A 130 -5.09 16.11 1.44
CA THR A 130 -6.39 15.62 1.95
C THR A 130 -6.96 16.47 3.08
N GLN A 131 -6.14 17.21 3.82
CA GLN A 131 -6.60 18.18 4.83
C GLN A 131 -6.99 19.53 4.24
N ALA A 132 -6.48 19.88 3.05
CA ALA A 132 -6.79 21.16 2.40
C ALA A 132 -8.26 21.25 1.96
N ARG A 133 -8.90 20.11 1.66
CA ARG A 133 -10.32 20.02 1.33
C ARG A 133 -10.90 18.66 1.69
N GLU A 134 -12.17 18.65 2.08
CA GLU A 134 -12.92 17.40 2.24
C GLU A 134 -13.15 16.73 0.87
N GLY A 135 -13.20 15.40 0.86
CA GLY A 135 -13.53 14.61 -0.32
C GLY A 135 -15.01 14.78 -0.74
N PRO A 136 -15.39 14.27 -1.93
CA PRO A 136 -14.59 13.42 -2.82
C PRO A 136 -13.54 14.20 -3.64
N TYR A 137 -12.53 13.49 -4.12
CA TYR A 137 -11.38 14.06 -4.84
C TYR A 137 -11.46 13.77 -6.34
N GLU A 138 -11.82 14.79 -7.13
CA GLU A 138 -11.89 14.69 -8.60
C GLU A 138 -10.60 14.18 -9.24
N GLU A 139 -9.44 14.48 -8.66
CA GLU A 139 -8.14 14.01 -9.12
C GLU A 139 -8.10 12.49 -9.17
N ILE A 140 -8.75 11.79 -8.24
CA ILE A 140 -8.81 10.32 -8.26
C ILE A 140 -9.49 9.83 -9.54
N ALA A 141 -10.62 10.43 -9.93
CA ALA A 141 -11.34 10.06 -11.15
C ALA A 141 -10.59 10.41 -12.45
N GLN A 142 -9.62 11.33 -12.38
CA GLN A 142 -8.84 11.84 -13.51
C GLN A 142 -7.47 11.17 -13.72
N HIS A 143 -7.13 10.15 -12.91
CA HIS A 143 -5.97 9.28 -13.16
C HIS A 143 -6.44 7.91 -13.66
N ASP A 144 -5.63 7.19 -14.43
CA ASP A 144 -6.01 5.82 -14.85
C ASP A 144 -5.97 4.84 -13.68
N ILE A 145 -5.00 5.05 -12.77
CA ILE A 145 -4.76 4.22 -11.58
C ILE A 145 -4.78 5.09 -10.33
N PHE A 146 -5.49 4.65 -9.29
CA PHE A 146 -5.42 5.23 -7.96
C PHE A 146 -4.95 4.18 -6.95
N LEU A 147 -3.92 4.50 -6.16
CA LEU A 147 -3.42 3.68 -5.08
C LEU A 147 -3.56 4.42 -3.74
N ASN A 148 -4.31 3.82 -2.82
CA ASN A 148 -4.42 4.28 -1.45
C ASN A 148 -3.44 3.53 -0.53
N ALA A 149 -2.61 4.29 0.16
CA ALA A 149 -1.65 3.83 1.16
C ALA A 149 -1.87 4.49 2.54
N ILE A 150 -3.06 5.05 2.79
CA ILE A 150 -3.42 5.66 4.07
C ILE A 150 -4.52 4.83 4.74
N TYR A 151 -4.19 4.28 5.92
CA TYR A 151 -5.18 3.69 6.82
C TYR A 151 -5.83 4.76 7.69
N LEU A 152 -7.17 4.81 7.67
CA LEU A 152 -7.97 5.74 8.47
C LEU A 152 -8.98 4.99 9.32
N SER A 153 -8.94 5.24 10.64
CA SER A 153 -9.85 4.61 11.61
C SER A 153 -10.95 5.54 12.14
N LYS A 154 -10.94 6.81 11.70
CA LYS A 154 -11.96 7.80 12.08
C LYS A 154 -12.89 8.08 10.90
N PRO A 155 -14.18 8.36 11.14
CA PRO A 155 -15.10 8.79 10.10
C PRO A 155 -14.57 10.05 9.41
N ILE A 156 -14.39 9.98 8.10
CA ILE A 156 -14.11 11.12 7.24
C ILE A 156 -15.03 11.07 6.02
N PRO A 157 -15.24 12.20 5.31
CA PRO A 157 -15.85 12.17 3.99
C PRO A 157 -15.10 11.20 3.07
N PRO A 158 -15.81 10.43 2.22
CA PRO A 158 -15.17 9.45 1.37
C PRO A 158 -14.31 10.14 0.29
N PHE A 159 -13.23 9.47 -0.10
CA PHE A 159 -12.33 9.92 -1.17
C PHE A 159 -12.99 9.87 -2.54
N VAL A 160 -13.89 8.91 -2.74
CA VAL A 160 -14.67 8.72 -3.97
C VAL A 160 -16.10 8.31 -3.62
N ASN A 161 -17.05 8.57 -4.52
CA ASN A 161 -18.44 8.16 -4.40
C ASN A 161 -19.03 7.89 -5.79
N ASP A 162 -20.25 7.34 -5.84
CA ASP A 162 -20.95 7.09 -7.10
C ASP A 162 -21.09 8.36 -7.95
N GLU A 163 -21.47 9.49 -7.34
CA GLU A 163 -21.70 10.76 -8.05
C GLU A 163 -20.45 11.24 -8.79
N LEU A 164 -19.27 11.16 -8.18
CA LEU A 164 -18.01 11.50 -8.84
C LEU A 164 -17.66 10.48 -9.93
N LEU A 165 -17.81 9.18 -9.64
CA LEU A 165 -17.37 8.11 -10.53
C LEU A 165 -18.30 7.92 -11.74
N SER A 166 -19.56 8.33 -11.63
CA SER A 166 -20.57 8.23 -12.69
C SER A 166 -20.43 9.33 -13.74
N GLN A 167 -19.67 10.41 -13.46
CA GLN A 167 -19.55 11.54 -14.38
C GLN A 167 -18.88 11.10 -15.69
N PRO A 168 -19.35 11.60 -16.84
CA PRO A 168 -18.75 11.28 -18.12
C PRO A 168 -17.30 11.79 -18.18
N GLY A 169 -16.40 10.96 -18.73
CA GLY A 169 -14.99 11.30 -18.86
C GLY A 169 -14.12 10.84 -17.69
N ARG A 170 -14.61 9.93 -16.84
CA ARG A 170 -13.78 9.21 -15.85
C ARG A 170 -12.65 8.47 -16.59
N LYS A 171 -11.41 8.71 -16.17
CA LYS A 171 -10.23 7.95 -16.64
C LYS A 171 -9.91 6.78 -15.74
N LEU A 172 -10.23 6.90 -14.44
CA LEU A 172 -9.97 5.90 -13.43
C LEU A 172 -10.52 4.55 -13.84
N SER A 173 -9.65 3.56 -13.94
CA SER A 173 -10.02 2.19 -14.32
C SER A 173 -9.61 1.17 -13.25
N VAL A 174 -8.61 1.51 -12.41
CA VAL A 174 -8.10 0.64 -11.35
C VAL A 174 -7.90 1.40 -10.04
N VAL A 175 -8.44 0.85 -8.96
CA VAL A 175 -8.19 1.30 -7.58
C VAL A 175 -7.43 0.20 -6.84
N ILE A 176 -6.34 0.54 -6.19
CA ILE A 176 -5.59 -0.35 -5.29
C ILE A 176 -5.70 0.21 -3.88
N ASP A 177 -6.43 -0.47 -3.01
CA ASP A 177 -6.51 -0.10 -1.61
C ASP A 177 -5.59 -1.00 -0.79
N VAL A 178 -4.33 -0.59 -0.62
CA VAL A 178 -3.33 -1.35 0.15
C VAL A 178 -3.65 -1.33 1.65
N SER A 179 -4.37 -0.30 2.09
CA SER A 179 -4.85 -0.14 3.45
C SER A 179 -6.23 -0.77 3.68
N CYS A 180 -6.67 -1.67 2.80
CA CYS A 180 -8.00 -2.26 2.89
C CYS A 180 -8.23 -2.90 4.26
N ASP A 181 -9.36 -2.54 4.88
CA ASP A 181 -9.88 -3.18 6.06
C ASP A 181 -11.39 -3.28 5.89
N THR A 182 -11.86 -4.44 5.45
CA THR A 182 -13.30 -4.70 5.27
C THR A 182 -14.07 -4.78 6.59
N THR A 183 -13.38 -4.80 7.72
CA THR A 183 -14.02 -4.70 9.04
C THR A 183 -14.26 -3.26 9.48
N ASN A 184 -13.67 -2.28 8.78
CA ASN A 184 -13.82 -0.86 9.07
C ASN A 184 -15.14 -0.31 8.48
N PRO A 185 -16.13 0.09 9.30
CA PRO A 185 -17.39 0.64 8.82
C PRO A 185 -17.24 2.03 8.17
N HIS A 186 -16.05 2.63 8.23
CA HIS A 186 -15.74 3.97 7.73
C HIS A 186 -14.64 3.93 6.66
N ASN A 187 -14.63 2.89 5.82
CA ASN A 187 -13.72 2.82 4.67
C ASN A 187 -13.86 4.09 3.80
N PRO A 188 -12.77 4.86 3.58
CA PRO A 188 -12.83 6.09 2.80
C PRO A 188 -13.05 5.85 1.29
N ILE A 189 -13.03 4.60 0.83
CA ILE A 189 -13.27 4.21 -0.56
C ILE A 189 -14.48 3.25 -0.61
N PRO A 190 -15.71 3.74 -0.39
CA PRO A 190 -16.92 2.93 -0.20
C PRO A 190 -17.48 2.37 -1.53
N ILE A 191 -16.66 1.72 -2.33
CA ILE A 191 -17.01 1.19 -3.67
C ILE A 191 -16.81 -0.33 -3.78
N TYR A 192 -16.41 -0.98 -2.70
CA TYR A 192 -16.20 -2.41 -2.58
C TYR A 192 -16.43 -2.88 -1.14
N SER A 193 -16.62 -4.18 -0.94
CA SER A 193 -16.93 -4.76 0.38
C SER A 193 -16.26 -6.12 0.66
N ILE A 194 -15.32 -6.54 -0.20
CA ILE A 194 -14.61 -7.81 -0.08
C ILE A 194 -13.09 -7.61 -0.11
N ASN A 195 -12.35 -8.54 0.49
CA ASN A 195 -10.90 -8.66 0.27
C ASN A 195 -10.69 -9.55 -0.97
N THR A 196 -9.96 -9.06 -1.96
CA THR A 196 -9.54 -9.89 -3.10
C THR A 196 -8.34 -10.77 -2.71
N THR A 197 -7.97 -11.73 -3.55
CA THR A 197 -6.89 -12.69 -3.26
C THR A 197 -6.02 -12.91 -4.50
N PHE A 198 -4.87 -13.57 -4.40
CA PHE A 198 -4.10 -13.88 -5.62
C PHE A 198 -4.81 -14.84 -6.58
N ASP A 199 -5.76 -15.66 -6.10
CA ASP A 199 -6.57 -16.51 -6.98
C ASP A 199 -7.65 -15.72 -7.71
N ASP A 200 -8.15 -14.64 -7.09
CA ASP A 200 -9.14 -13.74 -7.65
C ASP A 200 -8.79 -12.27 -7.32
N PRO A 201 -7.87 -11.65 -8.08
CA PRO A 201 -7.13 -10.45 -7.65
C PRO A 201 -7.92 -9.15 -7.67
N THR A 202 -9.01 -9.09 -8.41
CA THR A 202 -9.79 -7.87 -8.60
C THR A 202 -11.25 -8.09 -8.22
N VAL A 203 -11.99 -7.01 -7.99
CA VAL A 203 -13.46 -7.02 -7.93
C VAL A 203 -13.98 -5.89 -8.81
N PRO A 204 -14.96 -6.14 -9.71
CA PRO A 204 -15.56 -5.07 -10.49
C PRO A 204 -16.37 -4.13 -9.58
N VAL A 205 -16.27 -2.83 -9.83
CA VAL A 205 -17.07 -1.83 -9.14
C VAL A 205 -18.34 -1.57 -9.93
N THR A 206 -19.50 -1.65 -9.27
CA THR A 206 -20.78 -1.21 -9.84
C THR A 206 -21.00 0.23 -9.45
N VAL A 207 -20.81 1.16 -10.40
CA VAL A 207 -21.08 2.59 -10.19
C VAL A 207 -22.54 2.86 -10.55
N LYS A 208 -23.28 3.50 -9.65
CA LYS A 208 -24.68 3.85 -9.91
C LYS A 208 -24.77 4.95 -10.96
N ASP A 209 -25.71 4.82 -11.91
CA ASP A 209 -25.95 5.79 -12.98
C ASP A 209 -24.69 6.09 -13.84
N ASP A 210 -23.80 5.09 -14.00
CA ASP A 210 -22.51 5.27 -14.69
C ASP A 210 -22.69 5.65 -16.16
N GLN A 211 -22.13 6.79 -16.54
CA GLN A 211 -22.13 7.29 -17.92
C GLN A 211 -20.84 6.91 -18.68
N ASN A 212 -19.96 6.12 -18.07
CA ASN A 212 -18.70 5.68 -18.65
C ASN A 212 -18.79 4.25 -19.17
N THR A 213 -18.02 3.96 -20.22
CA THR A 213 -17.88 2.61 -20.79
C THR A 213 -16.67 1.85 -20.26
N SER A 214 -15.69 2.56 -19.68
CA SER A 214 -14.48 1.96 -19.13
C SER A 214 -14.78 1.20 -17.84
N PRO A 215 -14.29 -0.05 -17.69
CA PRO A 215 -14.48 -0.80 -16.46
C PRO A 215 -13.78 -0.11 -15.29
N LEU A 216 -14.29 -0.34 -14.08
CA LEU A 216 -13.63 0.02 -12.83
C LEU A 216 -13.42 -1.25 -12.02
N SER A 217 -12.20 -1.45 -11.53
CA SER A 217 -11.88 -2.60 -10.68
C SER A 217 -11.10 -2.18 -9.45
N VAL A 218 -11.36 -2.85 -8.34
CA VAL A 218 -10.63 -2.67 -7.08
C VAL A 218 -9.74 -3.89 -6.83
N ILE A 219 -8.53 -3.63 -6.34
CA ILE A 219 -7.64 -4.59 -5.69
C ILE A 219 -7.64 -4.27 -4.20
N SER A 220 -8.01 -5.26 -3.38
CA SER A 220 -8.09 -5.18 -1.92
C SER A 220 -7.45 -6.41 -1.26
N ILE A 221 -6.27 -6.80 -1.76
CA ILE A 221 -5.49 -7.92 -1.23
C ILE A 221 -4.73 -7.44 0.01
N ASP A 222 -4.91 -8.12 1.15
CA ASP A 222 -4.30 -7.75 2.43
C ASP A 222 -2.87 -8.31 2.64
N HIS A 223 -2.39 -9.16 1.74
CA HIS A 223 -1.09 -9.85 1.80
C HIS A 223 -0.23 -9.61 0.55
N LEU A 224 -0.36 -8.45 -0.08
CA LEU A 224 0.39 -8.00 -1.27
C LEU A 224 1.92 -8.29 -1.24
N PRO A 225 2.66 -8.08 -0.12
CA PRO A 225 4.10 -8.39 -0.07
C PRO A 225 4.45 -9.83 -0.47
N SER A 226 3.53 -10.77 -0.31
CA SER A 226 3.72 -12.18 -0.66
C SER A 226 3.85 -12.42 -2.16
N MET A 227 3.51 -11.43 -3.01
CA MET A 227 3.74 -11.50 -4.46
C MET A 227 5.22 -11.31 -4.81
N LEU A 228 6.02 -10.71 -3.92
CA LEU A 228 7.47 -10.58 -4.05
C LEU A 228 8.18 -11.04 -2.76
N PRO A 229 8.10 -12.34 -2.44
CA PRO A 229 8.38 -12.84 -1.11
C PRO A 229 9.85 -12.77 -0.72
N ARG A 230 10.79 -12.85 -1.68
CA ARG A 230 12.24 -12.78 -1.42
C ARG A 230 12.61 -11.42 -0.86
N GLU A 231 12.39 -10.36 -1.63
CA GLU A 231 12.78 -8.98 -1.27
C GLU A 231 11.98 -8.48 -0.06
N ALA A 232 10.69 -8.85 0.04
CA ALA A 232 9.89 -8.58 1.22
C ALA A 232 10.49 -9.22 2.48
N SER A 233 10.93 -10.48 2.40
CA SER A 233 11.54 -11.20 3.52
C SER A 233 12.93 -10.67 3.87
N GLU A 234 13.75 -10.34 2.89
CA GLU A 234 15.09 -9.77 3.09
C GLU A 234 15.00 -8.40 3.78
N ALA A 235 14.16 -7.50 3.27
CA ALA A 235 13.95 -6.19 3.88
C ALA A 235 13.36 -6.29 5.29
N PHE A 236 12.41 -7.20 5.50
CA PHE A 236 11.85 -7.42 6.83
C PHE A 236 12.90 -7.98 7.80
N SER A 237 13.71 -8.94 7.34
CA SER A 237 14.74 -9.56 8.17
C SER A 237 15.84 -8.57 8.55
N GLU A 238 16.27 -7.70 7.62
CA GLU A 238 17.28 -6.68 7.91
C GLU A 238 16.76 -5.64 8.91
N GLY A 239 15.50 -5.23 8.83
CA GLY A 239 14.88 -4.37 9.85
C GLY A 239 14.86 -5.02 11.23
N LEU A 240 14.52 -6.32 11.29
CA LEU A 240 14.37 -7.06 12.54
C LEU A 240 15.71 -7.44 13.20
N LYS A 241 16.79 -7.52 12.41
CA LYS A 241 18.12 -7.99 12.82
C LYS A 241 18.65 -7.39 14.11
N GLU A 242 18.63 -6.07 14.26
CA GLU A 242 19.13 -5.40 15.48
C GLU A 242 18.32 -5.78 16.72
N SER A 243 17.02 -6.03 16.56
CA SER A 243 16.19 -6.52 17.66
C SER A 243 16.59 -7.95 18.04
N LEU A 244 16.79 -8.82 17.04
CA LEU A 244 17.19 -10.22 17.26
C LEU A 244 18.54 -10.36 17.97
N LEU A 245 19.51 -9.49 17.65
CA LEU A 245 20.82 -9.50 18.30
C LEU A 245 20.74 -9.21 19.82
N THR A 246 19.68 -8.55 20.29
CA THR A 246 19.46 -8.26 21.72
C THR A 246 18.61 -9.31 22.45
N LEU A 247 18.27 -10.43 21.80
CA LEU A 247 17.35 -11.43 22.34
C LEU A 247 17.90 -12.15 23.59
N ASN A 248 19.22 -12.33 23.69
CA ASN A 248 19.88 -12.87 24.88
C ASN A 248 19.69 -11.97 26.13
N GLU A 249 19.41 -10.68 25.91
CA GLU A 249 19.16 -9.67 26.93
C GLU A 249 17.68 -9.26 26.98
N ARG A 250 16.74 -10.14 26.55
CA ARG A 250 15.31 -9.81 26.39
C ARG A 250 14.63 -9.15 27.60
N LYS A 251 15.11 -9.42 28.82
CA LYS A 251 14.55 -8.85 30.07
C LYS A 251 14.90 -7.38 30.26
N THR A 252 16.03 -6.94 29.70
CA THR A 252 16.56 -5.57 29.85
C THR A 252 16.52 -4.78 28.55
N SER A 253 16.54 -5.46 27.41
CA SER A 253 16.34 -4.84 26.09
C SER A 253 14.91 -4.32 25.97
N ARG A 254 14.78 -3.00 25.74
CA ARG A 254 13.50 -2.31 25.71
C ARG A 254 12.52 -2.90 24.70
N VAL A 255 12.98 -3.26 23.49
CA VAL A 255 12.10 -3.79 22.42
C VAL A 255 11.40 -5.08 22.84
N TRP A 256 12.11 -5.95 23.56
CA TRP A 256 11.57 -7.23 24.03
C TRP A 256 10.75 -7.07 25.32
N ALA A 257 11.23 -6.26 26.27
CA ALA A 257 10.53 -6.00 27.52
C ALA A 257 9.18 -5.31 27.27
N ASP A 258 9.12 -4.32 26.37
CA ASP A 258 7.89 -3.63 26.02
C ASP A 258 6.92 -4.58 25.26
N ALA A 259 7.43 -5.48 24.42
CA ALA A 259 6.61 -6.52 23.77
C ALA A 259 6.02 -7.53 24.77
N GLU A 260 6.82 -8.00 25.74
CA GLU A 260 6.34 -8.89 26.82
C GLU A 260 5.31 -8.18 27.71
N LYS A 261 5.53 -6.90 28.02
CA LYS A 261 4.55 -6.07 28.75
C LYS A 261 3.23 -5.98 28.00
N LEU A 262 3.25 -5.66 26.71
CA LEU A 262 2.04 -5.58 25.88
C LEU A 262 1.31 -6.93 25.83
N PHE A 263 2.04 -8.04 25.65
CA PHE A 263 1.46 -9.39 25.70
C PHE A 263 0.70 -9.62 27.01
N ASN A 264 1.33 -9.35 28.16
CA ASN A 264 0.69 -9.53 29.46
C ASN A 264 -0.50 -8.60 29.69
N GLU A 265 -0.43 -7.35 29.22
CA GLU A 265 -1.56 -6.41 29.23
C GLU A 265 -2.75 -6.94 28.44
N LYS A 266 -2.53 -7.57 27.27
CA LYS A 266 -3.59 -8.18 26.48
C LYS A 266 -4.13 -9.47 27.11
N VAL A 267 -3.28 -10.31 27.70
CA VAL A 267 -3.71 -11.50 28.45
C VAL A 267 -4.61 -11.12 29.62
N ALA A 268 -4.31 -10.01 30.32
CA ALA A 268 -5.13 -9.54 31.43
C ALA A 268 -6.56 -9.13 31.02
N LEU A 269 -6.81 -8.85 29.73
CA LEU A 269 -8.15 -8.57 29.20
C LEU A 269 -8.98 -9.85 28.98
N LEU A 270 -8.35 -11.03 28.98
CA LEU A 270 -9.06 -12.30 28.83
C LEU A 270 -9.88 -12.62 30.09
N PRO A 271 -10.95 -13.43 29.98
CA PRO A 271 -11.59 -14.10 31.11
C PRO A 271 -10.59 -14.83 32.00
N GLU A 272 -10.81 -14.84 33.32
CA GLU A 272 -9.82 -15.30 34.32
C GLU A 272 -9.42 -16.78 34.16
N ASP A 273 -10.38 -17.62 33.78
CA ASP A 273 -10.18 -19.03 33.44
C ASP A 273 -9.25 -19.25 32.24
N LEU A 274 -9.21 -18.31 31.31
CA LEU A 274 -8.34 -18.34 30.12
C LEU A 274 -6.96 -17.71 30.34
N ARG A 275 -6.66 -17.19 31.54
CA ARG A 275 -5.36 -16.56 31.84
C ARG A 275 -4.29 -17.55 32.29
N THR A 276 -4.68 -18.79 32.61
CA THR A 276 -3.72 -19.80 33.09
C THR A 276 -3.00 -20.47 31.93
N LYS A 277 -1.68 -20.61 32.08
CA LYS A 277 -0.85 -21.34 31.12
C LYS A 277 -1.07 -22.82 31.37
N GLU A 278 -1.58 -23.57 30.42
CA GLU A 278 -1.42 -25.04 30.44
C GLU A 278 0.09 -25.30 30.31
N VAL A 279 0.69 -25.87 31.37
CA VAL A 279 2.11 -26.20 31.43
C VAL A 279 2.29 -27.69 31.17
#